data_AF-A0A523RT37-F1
#
_entry.id   AF-A0A523RT37-F1
#
_cell.length_a   1.000
_cell.length_b   1.000
_cell.length_c   1.000
_cell.angle_alpha   90.00
_cell.angle_beta   90.00
_cell.angle_gamma   90.00
#
_symmetry.space_group_name_H-M   'P 1'
#
loop_
_entity.id
_entity.type
_entity.pdbx_description
1 polymer ?
#
loop_
_entity_poly.entity_id
_entity_poly.type
_entity_poly.pdbx_seq_one_letter_code
_entity_poly.pdbx_strand_id
1 'polypeptide(L)'
;MVVKGIARSERPGTRQRREAAYVSQVDRKEAYQVGRYAAKMALAGESDFMSTIVRMPKDAYEVTYDKVPLSAAANSERKFPKEWIISDGIDVTDAFVNWARPLIGGPLPKFARFEEIYAPIRCNKYRPAA
;
A
#
# COMPACT_ATOMS: atom_id res chain seq x y z
N MET A 1 -2.93 -0.52 -36.93
CA MET A 1 -4.38 -0.64 -36.68
C MET A 1 -4.69 0.19 -35.44
N VAL A 2 -5.23 1.41 -35.60
CA VAL A 2 -5.51 2.32 -34.48
C VAL A 2 -6.95 2.09 -34.05
N VAL A 3 -7.15 1.52 -32.86
CA VAL A 3 -8.48 1.31 -32.29
C VAL A 3 -8.79 2.50 -31.38
N LYS A 4 -9.98 3.11 -31.50
CA LYS A 4 -10.40 4.19 -30.59
C LYS A 4 -10.58 3.62 -29.18
N GLY A 5 -9.67 3.94 -28.27
CA GLY A 5 -9.81 3.65 -26.84
C GLY A 5 -10.59 4.76 -26.12
N ILE A 6 -11.45 4.39 -25.18
CA ILE A 6 -12.06 5.33 -24.23
C ILE A 6 -11.28 5.23 -22.92
N ALA A 7 -10.65 6.31 -22.50
CA ALA A 7 -10.00 6.40 -21.19
C ALA A 7 -10.93 7.07 -20.18
N ARG A 8 -10.93 6.57 -18.93
CA ARG A 8 -11.55 7.23 -17.77
C ARG A 8 -10.50 7.31 -16.67
N SER A 9 -10.52 8.38 -15.89
CA SER A 9 -9.58 8.59 -14.79
C SER A 9 -10.32 9.05 -13.56
N GLU A 10 -10.00 8.45 -12.42
CA GLU A 10 -10.52 8.82 -11.12
C GLU A 10 -9.34 9.27 -10.24
N ARG A 11 -9.53 10.32 -9.44
CA ARG A 11 -8.50 10.79 -8.49
C ARG A 11 -9.00 10.53 -7.07
N PRO A 12 -8.49 9.50 -6.38
CA PRO A 12 -8.94 9.16 -5.04
C PRO A 12 -8.31 10.10 -3.99
N GLY A 13 -8.73 11.38 -3.97
CA GLY A 13 -8.17 12.42 -3.11
C GLY A 13 -8.27 12.11 -1.61
N THR A 14 -9.28 12.61 -0.91
CA THR A 14 -9.43 12.31 0.52
C THR A 14 -9.86 10.86 0.76
N ARG A 15 -10.48 10.22 -0.24
CA ARG A 15 -10.96 8.84 -0.16
C ARG A 15 -9.85 7.86 0.24
N GLN A 16 -8.65 7.97 -0.34
CA GLN A 16 -7.56 7.03 -0.08
C GLN A 16 -7.02 7.03 1.36
N ARG A 17 -7.27 8.09 2.15
CA ARG A 17 -6.71 8.26 3.51
C ARG A 17 -7.73 8.24 4.64
N ARG A 18 -9.03 8.12 4.34
CA ARG A 18 -10.12 8.19 5.34
C ARG A 18 -11.04 6.97 5.36
N GLU A 19 -10.88 6.07 4.39
CA GLU A 19 -11.83 4.99 4.14
C GLU A 19 -11.63 3.85 5.15
N ALA A 20 -12.18 4.05 6.35
CA ALA A 20 -12.09 3.11 7.47
C ALA A 20 -12.71 1.73 7.15
N ALA A 21 -13.65 1.68 6.19
CA ALA A 21 -14.27 0.42 5.76
C ALA A 21 -13.28 -0.55 5.11
N TYR A 22 -12.17 -0.07 4.54
CA TYR A 22 -11.15 -0.88 3.87
C TYR A 22 -9.77 -0.76 4.54
N VAL A 23 -9.72 -0.38 5.82
CA VAL A 23 -8.47 -0.29 6.56
C VAL A 23 -7.77 -1.66 6.61
N SER A 24 -6.45 -1.66 6.40
CA SER A 24 -5.66 -2.87 6.62
C SER A 24 -5.81 -3.33 8.07
N GLN A 25 -6.07 -4.62 8.27
CA GLN A 25 -6.13 -5.20 9.62
C GLN A 25 -4.78 -5.09 10.34
N VAL A 26 -3.68 -5.14 9.57
CA VAL A 26 -2.32 -4.99 10.08
C VAL A 26 -2.08 -3.55 10.54
N ASP A 27 -2.39 -2.57 9.69
CA ASP A 27 -2.29 -1.14 10.03
C ASP A 27 -3.13 -0.79 11.27
N ARG A 28 -4.38 -1.26 11.33
CA ARG A 28 -5.26 -1.05 12.49
C ARG A 28 -4.67 -1.62 13.78
N LYS A 29 -4.11 -2.83 13.73
CA LYS A 29 -3.50 -3.49 14.89
C LYS A 29 -2.24 -2.74 15.32
N GLU A 30 -1.38 -2.38 14.38
CA GLU A 30 -0.12 -1.71 14.64
C GLU A 30 -0.33 -0.28 15.18
N ALA A 31 -1.27 0.47 14.61
CA ALA A 31 -1.66 1.80 15.10
C ALA A 31 -2.14 1.77 16.55
N TYR A 32 -2.89 0.74 16.95
CA TYR A 32 -3.31 0.58 18.34
C TYR A 32 -2.13 0.25 19.25
N GLN A 33 -1.28 -0.70 18.86
CA GLN A 33 -0.18 -1.16 19.71
C GLN A 33 0.92 -0.10 19.88
N VAL A 34 1.24 0.68 18.83
CA VAL A 34 2.22 1.77 18.93
C VAL A 34 1.71 2.87 19.88
N GLY A 35 0.42 3.21 19.82
CA GLY A 35 -0.21 4.14 20.76
C GLY A 35 -0.22 3.61 22.19
N ARG A 36 -0.54 2.32 22.37
CA ARG A 36 -0.47 1.65 23.68
C ARG A 36 0.95 1.63 24.26
N TYR A 37 1.97 1.41 23.42
CA TYR A 37 3.37 1.43 23.85
C TYR A 37 3.79 2.83 24.28
N ALA A 38 3.45 3.86 23.50
CA ALA A 38 3.70 5.25 23.86
C ALA A 38 3.06 5.64 25.20
N ALA A 39 1.81 5.22 25.44
CA ALA A 39 1.13 5.48 26.72
C ALA A 39 1.85 4.81 27.91
N LYS A 40 2.36 3.57 27.73
CA LYS A 40 3.14 2.89 28.77
C LYS A 40 4.45 3.62 29.09
N MET A 41 5.16 4.10 28.07
CA MET A 41 6.38 4.88 28.27
C MET A 41 6.11 6.16 29.05
N ALA A 42 5.07 6.89 28.69
CA ALA A 42 4.67 8.10 29.40
C ALA A 42 4.32 7.81 30.88
N LEU A 43 3.61 6.72 31.16
CA LEU A 43 3.31 6.27 32.53
C LEU A 43 4.56 5.85 33.32
N ALA A 44 5.60 5.35 32.64
CA ALA A 44 6.89 5.03 33.24
C ALA A 44 7.77 6.27 33.48
N GLY A 45 7.29 7.48 33.14
CA GLY A 45 8.03 8.73 33.30
C GLY A 45 9.06 8.98 32.21
N GLU A 46 9.00 8.27 31.09
CA GLU A 46 9.91 8.48 29.97
C GLU A 46 9.42 9.61 29.05
N SER A 47 10.32 10.52 28.67
CA SER A 47 10.08 11.64 27.75
C SER A 47 11.05 11.64 26.57
N ASP A 48 10.79 12.50 25.58
CA ASP A 48 11.71 12.77 24.44
C ASP A 48 11.94 11.59 23.48
N PHE A 49 10.99 10.65 23.44
CA PHE A 49 11.01 9.49 22.56
C PHE A 49 9.78 9.41 21.66
N MET A 50 9.96 8.85 20.47
CA MET A 50 8.90 8.40 19.58
C MET A 50 8.77 6.88 19.66
N SER A 51 7.55 6.35 19.82
CA SER A 51 7.32 4.90 19.71
C SER A 51 7.44 4.46 18.25
N THR A 52 8.13 3.34 18.03
CA THR A 52 8.47 2.82 16.71
C THR A 52 8.00 1.39 16.53
N ILE A 53 7.76 1.04 15.27
CA ILE A 53 7.45 -0.33 14.84
C ILE A 53 8.71 -0.90 14.19
N VAL A 54 9.23 -1.98 14.75
CA VAL A 54 10.46 -2.64 14.26
C VAL A 54 10.06 -3.95 13.59
N ARG A 55 10.30 -4.06 12.28
CA ARG A 55 10.07 -5.30 11.53
C ARG A 55 11.16 -6.31 11.88
N MET A 56 10.77 -7.51 12.30
CA MET A 56 11.70 -8.58 12.64
C MET A 56 12.28 -9.23 11.39
N PRO A 57 13.57 -9.62 11.38
CA PRO A 57 14.20 -10.29 10.24
C PRO A 57 13.83 -11.78 10.23
N LYS A 58 12.56 -12.09 9.96
CA LYS A 58 12.01 -13.44 9.85
C LYS A 58 11.27 -13.60 8.52
N ASP A 59 11.09 -14.84 8.08
CA ASP A 59 10.33 -15.17 6.86
C ASP A 59 8.85 -14.74 6.98
N ALA A 60 8.27 -14.87 8.18
CA ALA A 60 6.94 -14.38 8.48
C ALA A 60 6.99 -12.90 8.91
N TYR A 61 6.04 -12.11 8.43
CA TYR A 61 5.90 -10.71 8.85
C TYR A 61 5.51 -10.62 10.33
N GLU A 62 6.48 -10.19 11.14
CA GLU A 62 6.32 -9.93 12.56
C GLU A 62 6.93 -8.58 12.91
N VAL A 63 6.34 -7.91 13.90
CA VAL A 63 6.83 -6.63 14.40
C VAL A 63 6.95 -6.64 15.92
N THR A 64 7.95 -5.92 16.41
CA THR A 64 8.07 -5.51 17.81
C THR A 64 7.89 -4.00 17.92
N TYR A 65 7.62 -3.51 19.14
CA TYR A 65 7.45 -2.09 19.41
C TYR A 65 8.61 -1.63 20.28
N ASP A 66 9.23 -0.53 19.89
CA ASP A 66 10.37 0.05 20.58
C ASP A 66 10.22 1.58 20.62
N LYS A 67 11.29 2.28 21.00
CA LYS A 67 11.38 3.73 21.04
C LYS A 67 12.67 4.22 20.39
N VAL A 68 12.60 5.40 19.79
CA VAL A 68 13.78 6.13 19.30
C VAL A 68 13.77 7.56 19.84
N PRO A 69 14.93 8.16 20.13
CA PRO A 69 14.99 9.57 20.55
C PRO A 69 14.35 10.48 19.50
N LEU A 70 13.57 11.47 19.93
CA LEU A 70 12.98 12.46 19.02
C LEU A 70 14.05 13.22 18.22
N SER A 71 15.20 13.47 18.83
CA SER A 71 16.35 14.11 18.17
C SER A 71 16.88 13.30 16.98
N ALA A 72 16.83 11.96 17.05
CA ALA A 72 17.22 11.09 15.95
C ALA A 72 16.15 11.05 14.85
N ALA A 73 14.86 11.13 15.22
CA ALA A 73 13.76 11.10 14.27
C ALA A 73 13.57 12.43 13.51
N ALA A 74 13.81 13.57 14.15
CA ALA A 74 13.47 14.90 13.64
C ALA A 74 14.11 15.27 12.29
N ASN A 75 15.21 14.64 11.90
CA ASN A 75 15.88 14.85 10.60
C ASN A 75 16.11 13.55 9.82
N SER A 76 15.44 12.47 10.22
CA SER A 76 15.54 11.19 9.52
C SER A 76 14.34 11.02 8.60
N GLU A 77 14.62 10.76 7.32
CA GLU A 77 13.60 10.39 6.35
C GLU A 77 13.87 8.99 5.81
N ARG A 78 12.78 8.27 5.54
CA ARG A 78 12.85 7.01 4.82
C ARG A 78 12.58 7.28 3.34
N LYS A 79 13.62 7.21 2.53
CA LYS A 79 13.51 7.29 1.07
C LYS A 79 12.88 6.01 0.52
N PHE A 80 12.16 6.15 -0.59
CA PHE A 80 11.78 5.00 -1.41
C PHE A 80 13.06 4.41 -2.04
N PRO A 81 13.46 3.18 -1.68
CA PRO A 81 14.67 2.56 -2.22
C PRO A 81 14.64 2.50 -3.75
N LYS A 82 15.78 2.72 -4.41
CA LYS A 82 15.84 2.75 -5.87
C LYS A 82 15.61 1.37 -6.48
N GLU A 83 16.05 0.33 -5.79
CA GLU A 83 15.86 -1.08 -6.12
C GLU A 83 14.39 -1.52 -6.08
N TRP A 84 13.49 -0.69 -5.52
CA TRP A 84 12.05 -0.93 -5.54
C TRP A 84 11.38 -0.46 -6.84
N ILE A 85 12.10 0.25 -7.71
CA ILE A 85 11.60 0.77 -8.98
C ILE A 85 12.29 -0.01 -10.11
N ILE A 86 11.52 -0.48 -11.10
CA ILE A 86 12.11 -1.16 -12.27
C ILE A 86 12.90 -0.17 -13.14
N SER A 87 13.78 -0.68 -14.00
CA SER A 87 14.77 0.13 -14.74
C SER A 87 14.17 1.19 -15.67
N ASP A 88 12.97 0.95 -16.20
CA ASP A 88 12.25 1.89 -17.08
C ASP A 88 11.36 2.88 -16.30
N GLY A 89 11.24 2.74 -14.98
CA GLY A 89 10.55 3.65 -14.09
C GLY A 89 9.02 3.60 -14.13
N ILE A 90 8.40 2.65 -14.84
CA ILE A 90 6.94 2.59 -14.99
C ILE A 90 6.25 1.69 -13.96
N ASP A 91 7.00 0.87 -13.22
CA ASP A 91 6.47 -0.06 -12.23
C ASP A 91 7.43 -0.25 -11.03
N VAL A 92 7.04 -1.12 -10.11
CA VAL A 92 7.80 -1.52 -8.92
C VAL A 92 8.37 -2.93 -9.05
N THR A 93 9.45 -3.21 -8.34
CA THR A 93 10.04 -4.56 -8.30
C THR A 93 9.32 -5.46 -7.29
N ASP A 94 9.53 -6.77 -7.41
CA ASP A 94 9.06 -7.76 -6.43
C ASP A 94 9.58 -7.47 -5.01
N ALA A 95 10.74 -6.80 -4.87
CA ALA A 95 11.25 -6.40 -3.57
C ALA A 95 10.28 -5.47 -2.84
N PHE A 96 9.68 -4.51 -3.56
CA PHE A 96 8.65 -3.65 -2.98
C PHE A 96 7.35 -4.40 -2.71
N VAL A 97 6.91 -5.24 -3.66
CA VAL A 97 5.68 -6.04 -3.49
C VAL A 97 5.79 -6.90 -2.24
N ASN A 98 6.90 -7.61 -2.05
CA ASN A 98 7.16 -8.41 -0.87
C ASN A 98 7.25 -7.56 0.40
N TRP A 99 7.81 -6.35 0.31
CA TRP A 99 7.89 -5.44 1.44
C TRP A 99 6.51 -4.90 1.87
N ALA A 100 5.66 -4.53 0.92
CA ALA A 100 4.36 -3.86 1.14
C ALA A 100 3.19 -4.84 1.34
N ARG A 101 3.23 -6.02 0.72
CA ARG A 101 2.16 -7.04 0.77
C ARG A 101 1.74 -7.45 2.19
N PRO A 102 2.61 -7.60 3.20
CA PRO A 102 2.12 -7.88 4.54
C PRO A 102 1.36 -6.69 5.17
N LEU A 103 1.67 -5.45 4.77
CA LEU A 103 1.08 -4.24 5.36
C LEU A 103 -0.37 -3.99 4.93
N ILE A 104 -0.75 -4.46 3.74
CA ILE A 104 -2.15 -4.35 3.25
C ILE A 104 -3.10 -5.30 3.97
N GLY A 105 -2.57 -6.29 4.69
CA GLY A 105 -3.33 -7.24 5.49
C GLY A 105 -3.89 -8.42 4.67
N GLY A 106 -5.09 -8.85 5.04
CA GLY A 106 -5.76 -10.00 4.43
C GLY A 106 -6.08 -9.82 2.93
N PRO A 107 -6.57 -10.88 2.26
CA PRO A 107 -6.88 -10.82 0.84
C PRO A 107 -7.88 -9.71 0.55
N LEU A 108 -7.65 -8.98 -0.56
CA LEU A 108 -8.64 -8.05 -1.11
C LEU A 108 -9.98 -8.79 -1.32
N PRO A 109 -11.12 -8.10 -1.24
CA PRO A 109 -12.40 -8.70 -1.59
C PRO A 109 -12.31 -9.37 -2.96
N LYS A 110 -12.83 -10.59 -3.08
CA LYS A 110 -12.87 -11.30 -4.35
C LYS A 110 -13.79 -10.54 -5.30
N PHE A 111 -13.20 -9.83 -6.26
CA PHE A 111 -13.96 -9.21 -7.34
C PHE A 111 -14.54 -10.28 -8.27
N ALA A 112 -15.71 -9.99 -8.85
CA ALA A 112 -16.32 -10.88 -9.83
C ALA A 112 -15.42 -11.00 -11.07
N ARG A 113 -15.21 -12.23 -11.54
CA ARG A 113 -14.61 -12.51 -12.85
C ARG A 113 -15.76 -12.70 -13.83
N PHE A 114 -15.89 -11.80 -14.79
CA PHE A 114 -16.83 -11.99 -15.89
C PHE A 114 -16.28 -13.05 -16.84
N GLU A 115 -17.15 -13.92 -17.33
CA GLU A 115 -16.83 -14.76 -18.50
C GLU A 115 -16.78 -13.85 -19.74
N GLU A 116 -15.78 -14.05 -20.59
CA GLU A 116 -15.65 -13.32 -21.86
C GLU A 116 -16.66 -13.87 -22.89
N ILE A 117 -17.94 -13.58 -22.65
CA ILE A 117 -19.03 -13.93 -23.57
C ILE A 117 -19.14 -12.81 -24.61
N TYR A 118 -18.47 -12.98 -25.74
CA TYR A 118 -18.58 -12.07 -26.87
C TYR A 118 -19.91 -12.26 -27.60
N ALA A 119 -20.58 -11.15 -27.92
CA ALA A 119 -21.72 -11.19 -28.81
C ALA A 119 -21.27 -11.61 -30.23
N PRO A 120 -22.12 -12.34 -30.99
CA PRO A 120 -21.81 -12.67 -32.38
C PRO A 120 -21.66 -11.39 -33.21
N ILE A 121 -20.63 -11.34 -34.05
CA ILE A 121 -20.39 -10.21 -34.95
C ILE A 121 -21.55 -10.13 -35.95
N ARG A 122 -22.38 -9.08 -35.85
CA ARG A 122 -23.50 -8.81 -36.78
C ARG A 122 -23.15 -7.80 -37.87
N CYS A 123 -22.05 -7.08 -37.71
CA CYS A 123 -21.66 -5.99 -38.60
C CYS A 123 -20.58 -6.45 -39.59
N ASN A 124 -20.60 -5.87 -40.79
CA ASN A 124 -19.51 -6.02 -41.75
C ASN A 124 -18.20 -5.48 -41.18
N LYS A 125 -17.06 -6.04 -41.62
CA LYS A 125 -15.73 -5.53 -41.25
C LYS A 125 -15.65 -4.04 -41.58
N TYR A 126 -15.26 -3.23 -40.59
CA TYR A 126 -15.09 -1.78 -40.75
C TYR A 126 -14.14 -1.47 -41.90
N ARG A 127 -14.62 -0.71 -42.89
CA ARG A 127 -13.80 -0.10 -43.93
C ARG A 127 -13.75 1.41 -43.64
N PRO A 128 -12.57 1.99 -43.32
CA PRO A 128 -12.44 3.43 -43.19
C PRO A 128 -12.82 4.10 -44.52
N ALA A 129 -13.56 5.20 -44.46
CA ALA A 129 -13.76 6.05 -45.63
C ALA A 129 -12.41 6.68 -46.03
N ALA A 130 -12.10 6.66 -47.32
CA ALA A 130 -10.95 7.34 -47.91
C ALA A 130 -11.14 8.86 -47.89
#